data_AF-A0A9W9K0S9-F1
#
_entry.id   AF-A0A9W9K0S9-F1
#
_cell.length_a   1.000
_cell.length_b   1.000
_cell.length_c   1.000
_cell.angle_alpha   90.00
_cell.angle_beta   90.00
_cell.angle_gamma   90.00
#
_symmetry.space_group_name_H-M   'P 1'
#
loop_
_entity.id
_entity.type
_entity.pdbx_description
1 polymer ?
#
loop_
_entity_poly.entity_id
_entity_poly.type
_entity_poly.pdbx_seq_one_letter_code
_entity_poly.pdbx_strand_id
1 'polypeptide(L)'
;MCDDIPMDVLFSEGSLSSTAPTSPSSSPLFRPSEIDDLKLSQSPQSRETLEGYTCTHVVENVCVVGAGYVGGPTAAVLALHNPNVKVEVLDRDPRRIQQWKSPHLPVHEPGLDDLVRSVRDDPENGSKYSTQRQPNLNFSCDSARVLAKADIIFMAVNTPTKMFGVGAGCATNMAAFDGAMRDVAAHAKPGAIIVEKSTVPGGTADRVRKMLSAHRPGVPFEVLSNPEFLAEGSAVQNLTVPDRVLIGSAATPTGRQAARTLAGLYAAWVPKERILETNTWSSELAKLVANAMLAQRISSINSISAICERTGADVDQVAKAIGMDARIGPQFLKAGLGFGGSCFRKDIASLAYLAESLGLDDVASYWRQVNTMNERQRDRFARKVIDRFEGNLVGHKLAILGFAFKKNTGDTRESLAMEVIRSLLEERPAEIAIFDPYCRPEDIMRELEIACPDISERGTIKLHTDPHLACSQAHAVLVVTDCDQFRNTPGKKPRWTHNTSEPTASQTCSSDCTDCRSLSARPTTSEPIEWPRIAYNMVEPKWVFDGRGLLDVAELEKLGVRVDSVGRRATISN
;
A
#
# COMPACT_ATOMS: atom_id res chain seq x y z
N MET A 1 31.44 -66.80 13.41
CA MET A 1 32.17 -65.84 14.27
C MET A 1 32.75 -64.77 13.38
N CYS A 2 33.28 -63.70 13.95
CA CYS A 2 33.53 -62.42 13.30
C CYS A 2 34.66 -62.43 12.26
N ASP A 3 34.59 -61.47 11.33
CA ASP A 3 35.63 -60.64 10.67
C ASP A 3 36.90 -61.35 10.09
N ASP A 4 37.50 -60.96 8.96
CA ASP A 4 37.76 -59.59 8.48
C ASP A 4 38.05 -59.51 6.94
N ILE A 5 38.48 -58.33 6.43
CA ILE A 5 38.81 -57.96 5.02
C ILE A 5 40.34 -58.12 4.70
N PRO A 6 40.96 -57.65 3.57
CA PRO A 6 40.58 -57.44 2.14
C PRO A 6 41.62 -57.99 1.11
N MET A 7 41.43 -57.76 -0.21
CA MET A 7 42.45 -57.80 -1.31
C MET A 7 41.86 -57.14 -2.60
N ASP A 8 42.58 -56.49 -3.54
CA ASP A 8 44.00 -56.08 -3.58
C ASP A 8 44.29 -54.99 -4.67
N VAL A 9 45.50 -54.36 -4.64
CA VAL A 9 46.34 -53.83 -5.76
C VAL A 9 45.68 -52.95 -6.88
N LEU A 10 45.98 -51.64 -7.05
CA LEU A 10 47.20 -50.99 -7.63
C LEU A 10 47.47 -51.36 -9.13
N PHE A 11 48.00 -50.56 -10.07
CA PHE A 11 48.70 -49.25 -10.16
C PHE A 11 48.48 -48.69 -11.62
N SER A 12 48.93 -47.54 -12.18
CA SER A 12 49.76 -46.36 -11.80
C SER A 12 49.55 -45.16 -12.79
N GLU A 13 50.50 -44.21 -12.81
CA GLU A 13 50.74 -42.99 -13.61
C GLU A 13 50.74 -43.12 -15.18
N GLY A 14 50.62 -42.06 -16.00
CA GLY A 14 50.34 -40.63 -15.71
C GLY A 14 50.62 -39.63 -16.89
N SER A 15 50.24 -38.35 -16.67
CA SER A 15 50.64 -37.10 -17.40
C SER A 15 49.98 -36.64 -18.74
N LEU A 16 49.36 -35.44 -18.65
CA LEU A 16 49.44 -34.25 -19.54
C LEU A 16 49.01 -34.24 -21.03
N SER A 17 47.86 -33.60 -21.27
CA SER A 17 47.68 -32.34 -22.06
C SER A 17 46.82 -32.33 -23.35
N SER A 18 45.90 -31.35 -23.39
CA SER A 18 45.42 -30.53 -24.53
C SER A 18 45.12 -31.16 -25.90
N THR A 19 43.84 -31.27 -26.25
CA THR A 19 43.18 -30.50 -27.35
C THR A 19 41.67 -30.78 -27.43
N ALA A 20 40.94 -30.03 -28.26
CA ALA A 20 39.52 -30.16 -28.57
C ALA A 20 39.28 -29.69 -30.03
N PRO A 21 38.06 -29.74 -30.62
CA PRO A 21 36.90 -30.62 -30.39
C PRO A 21 36.45 -31.34 -31.69
N THR A 22 35.57 -32.34 -31.60
CA THR A 22 34.79 -32.83 -32.77
C THR A 22 33.34 -33.20 -32.43
N SER A 23 32.47 -32.96 -33.41
CA SER A 23 31.07 -33.40 -33.53
C SER A 23 30.81 -33.66 -35.03
N PRO A 24 29.65 -34.15 -35.52
CA PRO A 24 28.46 -34.62 -34.80
C PRO A 24 27.94 -36.00 -35.27
N SER A 25 26.86 -36.50 -34.67
CA SER A 25 25.93 -37.43 -35.34
C SER A 25 24.50 -37.29 -34.79
N SER A 26 23.51 -37.25 -35.69
CA SER A 26 22.06 -37.24 -35.39
C SER A 26 21.56 -38.67 -35.07
N SER A 27 20.33 -38.97 -34.60
CA SER A 27 19.00 -38.43 -34.95
C SER A 27 17.96 -38.76 -33.81
N PRO A 28 16.62 -38.81 -34.02
CA PRO A 28 15.75 -37.64 -33.86
C PRO A 28 14.52 -37.87 -32.96
N LEU A 29 13.87 -36.79 -32.48
CA LEU A 29 12.41 -36.62 -32.37
C LEU A 29 12.07 -35.24 -31.74
N PHE A 30 10.82 -34.79 -31.93
CA PHE A 30 10.25 -33.49 -31.54
C PHE A 30 10.87 -32.23 -32.19
N ARG A 31 10.07 -31.56 -33.02
CA ARG A 31 10.28 -30.17 -33.49
C ARG A 31 9.25 -29.24 -32.82
N PRO A 32 9.68 -28.17 -32.14
CA PRO A 32 8.91 -26.93 -32.04
C PRO A 32 8.87 -26.24 -33.42
N SER A 33 7.87 -25.39 -33.67
CA SER A 33 7.81 -24.56 -34.88
C SER A 33 8.83 -23.42 -34.84
N GLU A 34 9.44 -23.11 -35.98
CA GLU A 34 10.52 -22.14 -36.11
C GLU A 34 10.03 -20.69 -35.89
N ILE A 35 10.87 -19.87 -35.26
CA ILE A 35 10.74 -18.41 -35.25
C ILE A 35 11.37 -17.91 -36.55
N ASP A 36 10.59 -17.35 -37.46
CA ASP A 36 11.11 -16.87 -38.74
C ASP A 36 11.77 -15.48 -38.62
N ASP A 37 12.74 -15.23 -39.49
CA ASP A 37 13.87 -14.34 -39.25
C ASP A 37 13.61 -12.84 -39.47
N LEU A 38 14.39 -12.02 -38.77
CA LEU A 38 14.54 -10.59 -39.02
C LEU A 38 15.19 -10.31 -40.39
N LYS A 39 14.38 -10.23 -41.44
CA LYS A 39 14.82 -9.79 -42.77
C LYS A 39 14.31 -8.38 -43.09
N LEU A 40 15.21 -7.39 -43.02
CA LEU A 40 14.99 -6.10 -43.66
C LEU A 40 14.91 -6.30 -45.17
N SER A 41 13.74 -6.07 -45.76
CA SER A 41 13.57 -5.94 -47.21
C SER A 41 12.82 -4.65 -47.54
N GLN A 42 13.27 -3.94 -48.56
CA GLN A 42 12.68 -2.68 -49.00
C GLN A 42 11.79 -2.91 -50.22
N SER A 43 10.49 -2.63 -50.13
CA SER A 43 9.61 -2.28 -51.26
C SER A 43 8.18 -2.00 -50.77
N PRO A 44 7.31 -1.37 -51.58
CA PRO A 44 7.52 -0.12 -52.32
C PRO A 44 6.62 1.00 -51.77
N GLN A 45 6.88 2.26 -52.12
CA GLN A 45 6.10 3.40 -51.62
C GLN A 45 4.73 3.55 -52.33
N SER A 46 3.67 2.98 -51.76
CA SER A 46 2.29 3.46 -52.00
C SER A 46 2.03 4.70 -51.14
N ARG A 47 2.02 5.88 -51.76
CA ARG A 47 1.63 7.14 -51.09
C ARG A 47 0.12 7.22 -50.90
N GLU A 48 -0.40 6.55 -49.88
CA GLU A 48 -1.66 6.97 -49.27
C GLU A 48 -1.36 8.16 -48.34
N THR A 49 -2.08 9.27 -48.51
CA THR A 49 -1.85 10.50 -47.74
C THR A 49 -2.35 10.34 -46.31
N LEU A 50 -1.44 10.47 -45.35
CA LEU A 50 -1.74 10.58 -43.91
C LEU A 50 -2.30 11.97 -43.56
N GLU A 51 -3.41 12.34 -44.20
CA GLU A 51 -4.12 13.60 -44.00
C GLU A 51 -5.48 13.36 -43.35
N GLY A 52 -5.87 14.19 -42.37
CA GLY A 52 -7.29 14.33 -41.99
C GLY A 52 -7.77 13.80 -40.63
N TYR A 53 -6.92 13.31 -39.71
CA TYR A 53 -7.36 12.92 -38.35
C TYR A 53 -6.53 13.51 -37.19
N THR A 54 -6.18 14.80 -37.27
CA THR A 54 -5.71 15.59 -36.12
C THR A 54 -6.86 16.05 -35.21
N CYS A 55 -7.73 15.13 -34.80
CA CYS A 55 -8.69 15.38 -33.71
C CYS A 55 -7.96 15.36 -32.35
N THR A 56 -7.54 16.54 -31.90
CA THR A 56 -7.32 16.80 -30.48
C THR A 56 -8.67 16.77 -29.77
N HIS A 57 -9.08 15.59 -29.29
CA HIS A 57 -10.26 15.47 -28.42
C HIS A 57 -10.06 16.33 -27.18
N VAL A 58 -10.78 17.45 -27.12
CA VAL A 58 -10.86 18.29 -25.92
C VAL A 58 -11.62 17.48 -24.87
N VAL A 59 -10.97 17.21 -23.74
CA VAL A 59 -11.63 16.61 -22.58
C VAL A 59 -12.38 17.73 -21.86
N GLU A 60 -13.69 17.58 -21.73
CA GLU A 60 -14.52 18.50 -20.94
C GLU A 60 -15.01 17.85 -19.64
N ASN A 61 -15.23 16.54 -19.64
CA ASN A 61 -15.88 15.80 -18.56
C ASN A 61 -15.07 14.54 -18.21
N VAL A 62 -14.60 14.46 -16.96
CA VAL A 62 -13.93 13.29 -16.39
C VAL A 62 -14.84 12.66 -15.34
N CYS A 63 -15.07 11.36 -15.45
CA CYS A 63 -15.71 10.55 -14.41
C CYS A 63 -14.65 9.76 -13.65
N VAL A 64 -14.79 9.65 -12.32
CA VAL A 64 -13.99 8.75 -11.49
C VAL A 64 -14.92 7.80 -10.73
N VAL A 65 -14.94 6.53 -11.13
CA VAL A 65 -15.79 5.49 -10.54
C VAL A 65 -15.08 4.87 -9.34
N GLY A 66 -15.67 5.03 -8.16
CA GLY A 66 -15.13 4.68 -6.85
C GLY A 66 -14.66 5.91 -6.09
N ALA A 67 -15.47 6.41 -5.14
CA ALA A 67 -15.07 7.51 -4.24
C ALA A 67 -14.23 7.01 -3.06
N GLY A 68 -13.41 5.98 -3.29
CA GLY A 68 -12.52 5.40 -2.30
C GLY A 68 -11.23 6.18 -2.13
N TYR A 69 -10.30 5.56 -1.39
CA TYR A 69 -8.99 6.12 -1.06
C TYR A 69 -8.14 6.53 -2.28
N VAL A 70 -8.27 5.83 -3.42
CA VAL A 70 -7.59 6.20 -4.67
C VAL A 70 -8.37 7.27 -5.45
N GLY A 71 -9.66 7.04 -5.69
CA GLY A 71 -10.45 7.84 -6.62
C GLY A 71 -10.73 9.27 -6.15
N GLY A 72 -11.06 9.47 -4.86
CA GLY A 72 -11.36 10.80 -4.32
C GLY A 72 -10.17 11.77 -4.41
N PRO A 73 -8.99 11.44 -3.85
CA PRO A 73 -7.79 12.26 -3.98
C PRO A 73 -7.33 12.45 -5.44
N THR A 74 -7.40 11.39 -6.28
CA THR A 74 -7.06 11.50 -7.70
C THR A 74 -7.97 12.51 -8.42
N ALA A 75 -9.28 12.46 -8.17
CA ALA A 75 -10.25 13.39 -8.73
C ALA A 75 -10.01 14.84 -8.28
N ALA A 76 -9.69 15.05 -7.01
CA ALA A 76 -9.41 16.39 -6.48
C ALA A 76 -8.14 17.03 -7.08
N VAL A 77 -7.07 16.25 -7.28
CA VAL A 77 -5.85 16.75 -7.95
C VAL A 77 -6.06 16.97 -9.44
N LEU A 78 -6.81 16.09 -10.13
CA LEU A 78 -7.24 16.34 -11.52
C LEU A 78 -8.02 17.65 -11.65
N ALA A 79 -9.00 17.86 -10.76
CA ALA A 79 -9.85 19.05 -10.72
C ALA A 79 -9.05 20.33 -10.43
N LEU A 80 -8.05 20.27 -9.53
CA LEU A 80 -7.17 21.41 -9.21
C LEU A 80 -6.40 21.89 -10.44
N HIS A 81 -5.72 20.98 -11.13
CA HIS A 81 -4.81 21.33 -12.22
C HIS A 81 -5.49 21.49 -13.59
N ASN A 82 -6.74 21.00 -13.74
CA ASN A 82 -7.52 21.14 -14.97
C ASN A 82 -8.82 21.94 -14.70
N PRO A 83 -8.77 23.27 -14.43
CA PRO A 83 -9.93 24.07 -14.05
C PRO A 83 -11.08 24.08 -15.08
N ASN A 84 -10.75 23.90 -16.37
CA ASN A 84 -11.73 23.86 -17.46
C ASN A 84 -12.42 22.49 -17.62
N VAL A 85 -11.97 21.46 -16.89
CA VAL A 85 -12.49 20.10 -16.94
C VAL A 85 -13.40 19.86 -15.75
N LYS A 86 -14.62 19.37 -15.98
CA LYS A 86 -15.55 18.96 -14.93
C LYS A 86 -15.21 17.56 -14.47
N VAL A 87 -15.00 17.37 -13.17
CA VAL A 87 -14.65 16.08 -12.58
C VAL A 87 -15.79 15.60 -11.69
N GLU A 88 -16.46 14.53 -12.07
CA GLU A 88 -17.54 13.91 -11.28
C GLU A 88 -17.13 12.55 -10.73
N VAL A 89 -17.13 12.42 -9.40
CA VAL A 89 -16.82 11.16 -8.71
C VAL A 89 -18.10 10.38 -8.43
N LEU A 90 -18.11 9.11 -8.83
CA LEU A 90 -19.23 8.18 -8.61
C LEU A 90 -18.91 7.18 -7.50
N ASP A 91 -19.88 6.91 -6.63
CA ASP A 91 -19.88 5.72 -5.76
C ASP A 91 -21.31 5.25 -5.51
N ARG A 92 -21.47 3.95 -5.23
CA ARG A 92 -22.76 3.32 -4.93
C ARG A 92 -23.14 3.45 -3.45
N ASP A 93 -22.22 3.78 -2.54
CA ASP A 93 -22.58 4.11 -1.14
C ASP A 93 -22.98 5.60 -1.01
N PRO A 94 -24.28 5.91 -0.78
CA PRO A 94 -24.74 7.29 -0.66
C PRO A 94 -24.18 8.00 0.58
N ARG A 95 -23.85 7.26 1.65
CA ARG A 95 -23.28 7.84 2.89
C ARG A 95 -21.87 8.36 2.63
N ARG A 96 -21.08 7.60 1.85
CA ARG A 96 -19.74 8.01 1.42
C ARG A 96 -19.80 9.24 0.51
N ILE A 97 -20.73 9.29 -0.43
CA ILE A 97 -20.95 10.48 -1.28
C ILE A 97 -21.43 11.68 -0.46
N GLN A 98 -22.26 11.48 0.57
CA GLN A 98 -22.65 12.54 1.51
C GLN A 98 -21.45 13.04 2.34
N GLN A 99 -20.58 12.14 2.82
CA GLN A 99 -19.34 12.52 3.52
C GLN A 99 -18.42 13.36 2.63
N TRP A 100 -18.19 12.97 1.37
CA TRP A 100 -17.43 13.76 0.39
C TRP A 100 -18.05 15.12 0.03
N LYS A 101 -19.35 15.33 0.27
CA LYS A 101 -20.02 16.64 0.16
C LYS A 101 -20.02 17.45 1.45
N SER A 102 -19.68 16.84 2.57
CA SER A 102 -19.66 17.49 3.88
C SER A 102 -18.30 18.15 4.17
N PRO A 103 -18.17 18.93 5.26
CA PRO A 103 -16.87 19.36 5.78
C PRO A 103 -15.98 18.20 6.27
N HIS A 104 -16.54 17.01 6.51
CA HIS A 104 -15.86 15.85 7.11
C HIS A 104 -15.66 14.73 6.08
N LEU A 105 -14.49 14.71 5.45
CA LEU A 105 -14.19 13.72 4.41
C LEU A 105 -14.12 12.28 4.96
N PRO A 106 -14.47 11.27 4.15
CA PRO A 106 -14.42 9.85 4.56
C PRO A 106 -13.01 9.26 4.56
N VAL A 107 -12.02 10.02 4.08
CA VAL A 107 -10.60 9.69 4.02
C VAL A 107 -9.82 10.79 4.73
N HIS A 108 -8.84 10.43 5.56
CA HIS A 108 -7.92 11.38 6.16
C HIS A 108 -6.55 11.29 5.48
N GLU A 109 -6.10 12.38 4.88
CA GLU A 109 -4.77 12.54 4.26
C GLU A 109 -4.28 13.97 4.52
N PRO A 110 -2.97 14.19 4.78
CA PRO A 110 -2.43 15.53 4.98
C PRO A 110 -2.71 16.47 3.79
N GLY A 111 -3.43 17.56 4.07
CA GLY A 111 -3.81 18.58 3.08
C GLY A 111 -5.03 18.23 2.20
N LEU A 112 -5.65 17.05 2.35
CA LEU A 112 -6.77 16.64 1.49
C LEU A 112 -8.05 17.45 1.73
N ASP A 113 -8.36 17.79 2.98
CA ASP A 113 -9.52 18.62 3.32
C ASP A 113 -9.47 19.99 2.61
N ASP A 114 -8.33 20.68 2.73
CA ASP A 114 -8.09 21.99 2.12
C ASP A 114 -8.10 21.90 0.58
N LEU A 115 -7.44 20.87 0.01
CA LEU A 115 -7.44 20.57 -1.43
C LEU A 115 -8.87 20.41 -1.97
N VAL A 116 -9.67 19.52 -1.38
CA VAL A 116 -11.03 19.20 -1.85
C VAL A 116 -11.93 20.42 -1.76
N ARG A 117 -11.89 21.17 -0.65
CA ARG A 117 -12.67 22.39 -0.47
C ARG A 117 -12.35 23.43 -1.55
N SER A 118 -11.06 23.62 -1.88
CA SER A 118 -10.61 24.57 -2.90
C SER A 118 -11.04 24.27 -4.35
N VAL A 119 -11.58 23.07 -4.61
CA VAL A 119 -12.02 22.61 -5.94
C VAL A 119 -13.51 22.20 -6.02
N ARG A 120 -14.15 21.97 -4.86
CA ARG A 120 -15.54 21.53 -4.70
C ARG A 120 -16.48 22.65 -4.24
N ASP A 121 -16.00 23.53 -3.36
CA ASP A 121 -16.85 24.52 -2.68
C ASP A 121 -16.86 25.86 -3.42
N ASP A 122 -18.01 26.55 -3.37
CA ASP A 122 -18.18 27.82 -4.06
C ASP A 122 -17.52 29.00 -3.29
N PRO A 123 -16.76 29.89 -3.96
CA PRO A 123 -16.20 31.10 -3.38
C PRO A 123 -17.17 31.96 -2.56
N GLU A 124 -18.44 32.07 -2.95
CA GLU A 124 -19.37 33.03 -2.33
C GLU A 124 -19.74 32.69 -0.87
N ASN A 125 -19.53 31.44 -0.44
CA ASN A 125 -19.82 30.99 0.94
C ASN A 125 -18.72 31.35 1.97
N GLY A 126 -17.86 32.34 1.68
CA GLY A 126 -16.88 32.87 2.65
C GLY A 126 -15.79 31.89 3.09
N SER A 127 -15.57 30.80 2.33
CA SER A 127 -14.57 29.80 2.66
C SER A 127 -13.15 30.38 2.57
N LYS A 128 -12.38 30.31 3.67
CA LYS A 128 -10.95 30.68 3.71
C LYS A 128 -10.03 29.84 2.79
N TYR A 129 -10.60 28.84 2.10
CA TYR A 129 -9.95 27.97 1.11
C TYR A 129 -10.38 28.26 -0.33
N SER A 130 -11.20 29.30 -0.54
CA SER A 130 -11.60 29.74 -1.88
C SER A 130 -10.39 30.09 -2.72
N THR A 131 -10.32 29.50 -3.92
CA THR A 131 -9.51 30.01 -5.02
C THR A 131 -10.43 30.87 -5.92
N GLN A 132 -9.88 31.85 -6.65
CA GLN A 132 -10.64 32.74 -7.54
C GLN A 132 -11.20 32.06 -8.80
N ARG A 133 -11.39 30.74 -8.78
CA ARG A 133 -11.86 29.92 -9.90
C ARG A 133 -13.19 29.26 -9.52
N GLN A 134 -14.03 28.94 -10.50
CA GLN A 134 -15.26 28.20 -10.23
C GLN A 134 -14.97 26.75 -9.78
N PRO A 135 -15.77 26.17 -8.88
CA PRO A 135 -15.63 24.78 -8.49
C PRO A 135 -15.94 23.85 -9.67
N ASN A 136 -15.14 22.79 -9.81
CA ASN A 136 -15.23 21.82 -10.90
C ASN A 136 -15.23 20.35 -10.43
N LEU A 137 -15.14 20.08 -9.13
CA LEU A 137 -15.27 18.75 -8.54
C LEU A 137 -16.69 18.54 -7.97
N ASN A 138 -17.38 17.47 -8.41
CA ASN A 138 -18.66 17.05 -7.84
C ASN A 138 -18.64 15.55 -7.46
N PHE A 139 -19.58 15.15 -6.60
CA PHE A 139 -19.77 13.78 -6.13
C PHE A 139 -21.22 13.33 -6.39
N SER A 140 -21.44 12.07 -6.81
CA SER A 140 -22.76 11.60 -7.27
C SER A 140 -22.94 10.09 -7.06
N CYS A 141 -24.19 9.64 -6.90
CA CYS A 141 -24.58 8.23 -7.02
C CYS A 141 -25.29 7.94 -8.36
N ASP A 142 -25.68 8.98 -9.10
CA ASP A 142 -26.33 8.89 -10.41
C ASP A 142 -25.27 8.58 -11.48
N SER A 143 -25.09 7.29 -11.74
CA SER A 143 -24.14 6.78 -12.74
C SER A 143 -24.58 7.08 -14.17
N ALA A 144 -25.88 6.99 -14.47
CA ALA A 144 -26.42 7.20 -15.80
C ALA A 144 -26.15 8.62 -16.33
N ARG A 145 -26.42 9.66 -15.54
CA ARG A 145 -26.20 11.07 -15.91
C ARG A 145 -24.73 11.42 -16.13
N VAL A 146 -23.82 10.81 -15.35
CA VAL A 146 -22.39 11.13 -15.37
C VAL A 146 -21.67 10.37 -16.47
N LEU A 147 -21.88 9.06 -16.57
CA LEU A 147 -21.23 8.22 -17.58
C LEU A 147 -21.65 8.60 -19.02
N ALA A 148 -22.89 9.06 -19.20
CA ALA A 148 -23.37 9.55 -20.50
C ALA A 148 -22.68 10.85 -20.98
N LYS A 149 -21.94 11.55 -20.11
CA LYS A 149 -21.22 12.80 -20.44
C LYS A 149 -19.71 12.65 -20.49
N ALA A 150 -19.14 11.73 -19.70
CA ALA A 150 -17.70 11.57 -19.52
C ALA A 150 -16.95 11.28 -20.84
N ASP A 151 -15.91 12.06 -21.11
CA ASP A 151 -14.89 11.80 -22.14
C ASP A 151 -13.89 10.75 -21.66
N ILE A 152 -13.52 10.80 -20.38
CA ILE A 152 -12.62 9.85 -19.73
C ILE A 152 -13.28 9.31 -18.45
N ILE A 153 -13.22 7.99 -18.27
CA ILE A 153 -13.84 7.26 -17.14
C ILE A 153 -12.74 6.48 -16.41
N PHE A 154 -12.28 6.98 -15.27
CA PHE A 154 -11.33 6.27 -14.41
C PHE A 154 -12.05 5.21 -13.56
N MET A 155 -11.51 4.00 -13.52
CA MET A 155 -12.01 2.87 -12.72
C MET A 155 -11.11 2.68 -11.48
N ALA A 156 -11.50 3.30 -10.36
CA ALA A 156 -10.75 3.36 -9.10
C ALA A 156 -11.52 2.65 -7.96
N VAL A 157 -11.95 1.41 -8.22
CA VAL A 157 -12.79 0.60 -7.32
C VAL A 157 -11.98 -0.46 -6.58
N ASN A 158 -12.43 -0.85 -5.39
CA ASN A 158 -11.71 -1.85 -4.58
C ASN A 158 -11.72 -3.23 -5.26
N THR A 159 -10.53 -3.78 -5.43
CA THR A 159 -10.24 -5.11 -5.97
C THR A 159 -9.54 -5.96 -4.88
N PRO A 160 -10.31 -6.48 -3.88
CA PRO A 160 -9.74 -7.21 -2.75
C PRO A 160 -9.26 -8.61 -3.15
N THR A 161 -8.56 -9.30 -2.26
CA THR A 161 -8.25 -10.73 -2.41
C THR A 161 -9.54 -11.56 -2.51
N LYS A 162 -9.53 -12.59 -3.36
CA LYS A 162 -10.61 -13.57 -3.47
C LYS A 162 -10.51 -14.57 -2.31
N MET A 163 -11.60 -14.77 -1.56
CA MET A 163 -11.59 -15.60 -0.34
C MET A 163 -12.12 -17.03 -0.53
N PHE A 164 -12.54 -17.42 -1.74
CA PHE A 164 -13.16 -18.73 -2.00
C PHE A 164 -12.95 -19.22 -3.44
N GLY A 165 -12.99 -20.55 -3.62
CA GLY A 165 -12.82 -21.22 -4.91
C GLY A 165 -11.39 -21.11 -5.49
N VAL A 166 -11.25 -21.37 -6.79
CA VAL A 166 -9.95 -21.32 -7.49
C VAL A 166 -9.26 -19.97 -7.27
N GLY A 167 -8.02 -19.98 -6.79
CA GLY A 167 -7.27 -18.77 -6.47
C GLY A 167 -7.63 -18.11 -5.13
N ALA A 168 -8.33 -18.79 -4.22
CA ALA A 168 -8.55 -18.27 -2.86
C ALA A 168 -7.23 -17.87 -2.17
N GLY A 169 -7.25 -16.75 -1.45
CA GLY A 169 -6.09 -16.19 -0.75
C GLY A 169 -5.05 -15.50 -1.64
N CYS A 170 -5.10 -15.64 -2.98
CA CYS A 170 -4.08 -15.10 -3.88
C CYS A 170 -4.62 -14.29 -5.07
N ALA A 171 -5.69 -14.77 -5.71
CA ALA A 171 -6.26 -14.11 -6.89
C ALA A 171 -7.04 -12.84 -6.51
N THR A 172 -7.05 -11.87 -7.41
CA THR A 172 -7.85 -10.64 -7.25
C THR A 172 -9.34 -10.91 -7.51
N ASN A 173 -10.21 -10.43 -6.61
CA ASN A 173 -11.66 -10.48 -6.76
C ASN A 173 -12.15 -9.30 -7.62
N MET A 174 -12.53 -9.59 -8.87
CA MET A 174 -12.99 -8.59 -9.84
C MET A 174 -14.49 -8.25 -9.72
N ALA A 175 -15.26 -8.82 -8.79
CA ALA A 175 -16.72 -8.69 -8.77
C ALA A 175 -17.23 -7.23 -8.69
N ALA A 176 -16.57 -6.37 -7.92
CA ALA A 176 -16.91 -4.94 -7.84
C ALA A 176 -16.53 -4.19 -9.13
N PHE A 177 -15.41 -4.56 -9.74
CA PHE A 177 -14.92 -3.99 -11.01
C PHE A 177 -15.81 -4.38 -12.19
N ASP A 178 -16.13 -5.67 -12.33
CA ASP A 178 -17.10 -6.15 -13.34
C ASP A 178 -18.48 -5.53 -13.11
N GLY A 179 -18.89 -5.38 -11.84
CA GLY A 179 -20.16 -4.75 -11.46
C GLY A 179 -20.25 -3.28 -11.87
N ALA A 180 -19.16 -2.52 -11.74
CA ALA A 180 -19.06 -1.13 -12.18
C ALA A 180 -18.91 -1.00 -13.70
N MET A 181 -18.17 -1.91 -14.34
CA MET A 181 -18.00 -1.95 -15.81
C MET A 181 -19.31 -2.23 -16.56
N ARG A 182 -20.30 -2.87 -15.93
CA ARG A 182 -21.66 -2.99 -16.49
C ARG A 182 -22.37 -1.64 -16.57
N ASP A 183 -22.24 -0.79 -15.55
CA ASP A 183 -22.81 0.57 -15.56
C ASP A 183 -22.15 1.41 -16.67
N VAL A 184 -20.83 1.26 -16.84
CA VAL A 184 -20.06 1.86 -17.94
C VAL A 184 -20.58 1.36 -19.30
N ALA A 185 -20.72 0.05 -19.49
CA ALA A 185 -21.23 -0.52 -20.74
C ALA A 185 -22.69 -0.11 -21.03
N ALA A 186 -23.52 0.10 -20.01
CA ALA A 186 -24.89 0.58 -20.16
C ALA A 186 -24.95 2.08 -20.53
N HIS A 187 -24.16 2.93 -19.87
CA HIS A 187 -24.38 4.38 -19.88
C HIS A 187 -23.28 5.21 -20.55
N ALA A 188 -22.08 4.68 -20.80
CA ALA A 188 -21.01 5.46 -21.42
C ALA A 188 -21.36 5.88 -22.86
N LYS A 189 -20.96 7.11 -23.21
CA LYS A 189 -21.07 7.63 -24.58
C LYS A 189 -20.06 6.96 -25.53
N PRO A 190 -20.38 6.81 -26.83
CA PRO A 190 -19.41 6.36 -27.83
C PRO A 190 -18.13 7.22 -27.82
N GLY A 191 -16.97 6.58 -27.97
CA GLY A 191 -15.66 7.25 -27.98
C GLY A 191 -15.07 7.56 -26.59
N ALA A 192 -15.76 7.24 -25.49
CA ALA A 192 -15.22 7.43 -24.15
C ALA A 192 -13.95 6.59 -23.91
N ILE A 193 -12.95 7.18 -23.26
CA ILE A 193 -11.70 6.52 -22.88
C ILE A 193 -11.88 5.93 -21.48
N ILE A 194 -11.74 4.61 -21.35
CA ILE A 194 -11.89 3.89 -20.08
C ILE A 194 -10.49 3.64 -19.51
N VAL A 195 -10.25 4.12 -18.31
CA VAL A 195 -8.92 4.16 -17.68
C VAL A 195 -8.95 3.31 -16.41
N GLU A 196 -8.36 2.12 -16.50
CA GLU A 196 -8.11 1.26 -15.36
C GLU A 196 -7.13 1.99 -14.41
N LYS A 197 -7.59 2.33 -13.20
CA LYS A 197 -6.87 3.15 -12.20
C LYS A 197 -6.64 2.42 -10.87
N SER A 198 -7.05 1.16 -10.80
CA SER A 198 -7.04 0.36 -9.58
C SER A 198 -5.68 -0.35 -9.45
N THR A 199 -5.58 -1.40 -8.63
CA THR A 199 -4.53 -2.41 -8.80
C THR A 199 -5.18 -3.72 -9.17
N VAL A 200 -4.92 -4.19 -10.38
CA VAL A 200 -5.61 -5.28 -11.07
C VAL A 200 -4.62 -6.34 -11.55
N PRO A 201 -5.05 -7.58 -11.81
CA PRO A 201 -4.21 -8.58 -12.47
C PRO A 201 -3.97 -8.22 -13.94
N GLY A 202 -2.85 -8.65 -14.50
CA GLY A 202 -2.56 -8.51 -15.94
C GLY A 202 -3.65 -9.13 -16.83
N GLY A 203 -3.97 -8.45 -17.92
CA GLY A 203 -5.04 -8.83 -18.85
C GLY A 203 -6.41 -8.25 -18.50
N THR A 204 -6.50 -7.38 -17.49
CA THR A 204 -7.77 -6.73 -17.10
C THR A 204 -8.27 -5.81 -18.21
N ALA A 205 -7.41 -5.08 -18.90
CA ALA A 205 -7.80 -4.28 -20.06
C ALA A 205 -8.40 -5.12 -21.20
N ASP A 206 -7.89 -6.33 -21.46
CA ASP A 206 -8.47 -7.22 -22.47
C ASP A 206 -9.77 -7.88 -22.01
N ARG A 207 -9.94 -8.12 -20.70
CA ARG A 207 -11.24 -8.47 -20.09
C ARG A 207 -12.26 -7.34 -20.33
N VAL A 208 -11.86 -6.09 -20.11
CA VAL A 208 -12.70 -4.90 -20.35
C VAL A 208 -13.07 -4.76 -21.82
N ARG A 209 -12.09 -4.84 -22.75
CA ARG A 209 -12.34 -4.79 -24.20
C ARG A 209 -13.35 -5.87 -24.63
N LYS A 210 -13.16 -7.12 -24.18
CA LYS A 210 -14.09 -8.24 -24.46
C LYS A 210 -15.49 -7.99 -23.88
N MET A 211 -15.59 -7.44 -22.66
CA MET A 211 -16.88 -7.10 -22.04
C MET A 211 -17.62 -6.02 -22.84
N LEU A 212 -16.93 -4.93 -23.22
CA LEU A 212 -17.51 -3.83 -23.97
C LEU A 212 -17.99 -4.29 -25.35
N SER A 213 -17.16 -5.02 -26.11
CA SER A 213 -17.55 -5.56 -27.43
C SER A 213 -18.77 -6.50 -27.37
N ALA A 214 -18.98 -7.20 -26.25
CA ALA A 214 -20.14 -8.08 -26.07
C ALA A 214 -21.44 -7.33 -25.70
N HIS A 215 -21.35 -6.24 -24.93
CA HIS A 215 -22.53 -5.47 -24.48
C HIS A 215 -22.87 -4.28 -25.41
N ARG A 216 -21.89 -3.79 -26.16
CA ARG A 216 -21.97 -2.60 -27.03
C ARG A 216 -21.23 -2.86 -28.36
N PRO A 217 -21.60 -3.91 -29.13
CA PRO A 217 -20.92 -4.27 -30.38
C PRO A 217 -20.90 -3.09 -31.36
N GLY A 218 -19.75 -2.85 -31.99
CA GLY A 218 -19.55 -1.75 -32.94
C GLY A 218 -19.39 -0.35 -32.33
N VAL A 219 -19.59 -0.17 -31.02
CA VAL A 219 -19.36 1.13 -30.36
C VAL A 219 -17.86 1.28 -30.05
N PRO A 220 -17.20 2.36 -30.50
CA PRO A 220 -15.78 2.57 -30.22
C PRO A 220 -15.58 2.94 -28.74
N PHE A 221 -14.67 2.23 -28.08
CA PHE A 221 -14.14 2.53 -26.76
C PHE A 221 -12.65 2.22 -26.77
N GLU A 222 -11.84 3.10 -26.17
CA GLU A 222 -10.43 2.81 -25.92
C GLU A 222 -10.21 2.49 -24.44
N VAL A 223 -9.29 1.57 -24.17
CA VAL A 223 -9.04 1.04 -22.82
C VAL A 223 -7.57 1.20 -22.50
N LEU A 224 -7.29 1.97 -21.45
CA LEU A 224 -5.95 2.25 -20.93
C LEU A 224 -5.80 1.65 -19.54
N SER A 225 -4.57 1.26 -19.16
CA SER A 225 -4.17 1.14 -17.75
C SER A 225 -3.39 2.39 -17.36
N ASN A 226 -3.65 2.90 -16.16
CA ASN A 226 -2.94 4.03 -15.58
C ASN A 226 -2.85 3.83 -14.06
N PRO A 227 -1.97 2.95 -13.58
CA PRO A 227 -1.92 2.60 -12.15
C PRO A 227 -1.77 3.82 -11.24
N GLU A 228 -2.20 3.68 -10.00
CA GLU A 228 -1.79 4.61 -8.94
C GLU A 228 -0.39 4.24 -8.41
N PHE A 229 0.33 5.24 -7.88
CA PHE A 229 1.58 5.03 -7.13
C PHE A 229 1.60 5.93 -5.87
N LEU A 230 0.45 6.02 -5.18
CA LEU A 230 0.29 6.81 -3.97
C LEU A 230 0.46 5.95 -2.71
N ALA A 231 0.71 6.60 -1.57
CA ALA A 231 0.85 5.92 -0.27
C ALA A 231 0.12 6.72 0.82
N GLU A 232 -0.50 6.01 1.77
CA GLU A 232 -1.26 6.64 2.88
C GLU A 232 -0.37 7.55 3.76
N GLY A 233 -0.95 8.62 4.29
CA GLY A 233 -0.23 9.72 4.94
C GLY A 233 0.59 10.60 3.97
N SER A 234 0.46 10.42 2.64
CA SER A 234 1.22 11.19 1.63
C SER A 234 0.58 11.30 0.24
N ALA A 235 -0.66 10.83 0.03
CA ALA A 235 -1.23 10.72 -1.31
C ALA A 235 -1.39 12.06 -2.04
N VAL A 236 -1.73 13.14 -1.33
CA VAL A 236 -1.79 14.49 -1.92
C VAL A 236 -0.42 14.88 -2.51
N GLN A 237 0.67 14.57 -1.80
CA GLN A 237 2.04 14.81 -2.29
C GLN A 237 2.39 13.89 -3.46
N ASN A 238 2.04 12.59 -3.40
CA ASN A 238 2.37 11.65 -4.47
C ASN A 238 1.59 11.93 -5.77
N LEU A 239 0.39 12.51 -5.67
CA LEU A 239 -0.43 12.91 -6.82
C LEU A 239 -0.02 14.27 -7.40
N THR A 240 0.38 15.23 -6.56
CA THR A 240 0.79 16.57 -7.04
C THR A 240 2.25 16.61 -7.52
N VAL A 241 3.14 15.79 -6.95
CA VAL A 241 4.54 15.67 -7.37
C VAL A 241 4.94 14.19 -7.52
N PRO A 242 4.39 13.47 -8.52
CA PRO A 242 4.74 12.06 -8.74
C PRO A 242 6.18 11.89 -9.25
N ASP A 243 6.82 10.77 -8.90
CA ASP A 243 8.07 10.36 -9.56
C ASP A 243 7.84 10.08 -11.05
N ARG A 244 6.69 9.46 -11.35
CA ARG A 244 6.23 9.05 -12.69
C ARG A 244 4.71 8.87 -12.73
N VAL A 245 4.12 9.13 -13.88
CA VAL A 245 2.80 8.66 -14.28
C VAL A 245 3.01 7.60 -15.36
N LEU A 246 2.33 6.45 -15.26
CA LEU A 246 2.43 5.36 -16.24
C LEU A 246 1.11 5.23 -17.00
N ILE A 247 1.16 5.11 -18.33
CA ILE A 247 -0.02 4.97 -19.20
C ILE A 247 0.22 3.80 -20.16
N GLY A 248 -0.57 2.74 -20.06
CA GLY A 248 -0.48 1.55 -20.89
C GLY A 248 -1.64 1.44 -21.91
N SER A 249 -1.35 1.56 -23.20
CA SER A 249 -2.36 1.53 -24.27
C SER A 249 -2.31 0.28 -25.15
N ALA A 250 -3.32 0.11 -26.01
CA ALA A 250 -3.19 -0.78 -27.15
C ALA A 250 -2.18 -0.20 -28.16
N ALA A 251 -1.54 -1.04 -28.97
CA ALA A 251 -0.62 -0.64 -30.03
C ALA A 251 -1.34 -0.15 -31.32
N THR A 252 -2.62 0.16 -31.24
CA THR A 252 -3.43 0.75 -32.32
C THR A 252 -3.17 2.26 -32.46
N PRO A 253 -3.48 2.89 -33.61
CA PRO A 253 -3.44 4.35 -33.74
C PRO A 253 -4.39 5.05 -32.75
N THR A 254 -5.59 4.49 -32.56
CA THR A 254 -6.62 4.98 -31.63
C THR A 254 -6.19 4.84 -30.17
N GLY A 255 -5.59 3.71 -29.78
CA GLY A 255 -5.11 3.47 -28.42
C GLY A 255 -3.97 4.41 -28.04
N ARG A 256 -3.03 4.66 -28.96
CA ARG A 256 -2.01 5.71 -28.79
C ARG A 256 -2.60 7.11 -28.72
N GLN A 257 -3.67 7.40 -29.47
CA GLN A 257 -4.32 8.71 -29.39
C GLN A 257 -5.03 8.90 -28.04
N ALA A 258 -5.71 7.88 -27.53
CA ALA A 258 -6.30 7.89 -26.19
C ALA A 258 -5.23 8.07 -25.09
N ALA A 259 -4.08 7.39 -25.21
CA ALA A 259 -2.95 7.55 -24.30
C ALA A 259 -2.45 9.01 -24.25
N ARG A 260 -2.29 9.65 -25.41
CA ARG A 260 -1.91 11.06 -25.52
C ARG A 260 -2.94 12.01 -24.95
N THR A 261 -4.24 11.74 -25.13
CA THR A 261 -5.32 12.53 -24.52
C THR A 261 -5.23 12.47 -22.99
N LEU A 262 -4.99 11.29 -22.41
CA LEU A 262 -4.78 11.13 -20.97
C LEU A 262 -3.46 11.78 -20.50
N ALA A 263 -2.38 11.64 -21.26
CA ALA A 263 -1.11 12.32 -20.99
C ALA A 263 -1.26 13.85 -21.02
N GLY A 264 -2.15 14.38 -21.87
CA GLY A 264 -2.49 15.80 -21.95
C GLY A 264 -3.08 16.36 -20.64
N LEU A 265 -3.98 15.62 -19.98
CA LEU A 265 -4.50 16.00 -18.65
C LEU A 265 -3.38 16.04 -17.59
N TYR A 266 -2.52 15.03 -17.57
CA TYR A 266 -1.41 14.95 -16.62
C TYR A 266 -0.35 16.05 -16.88
N ALA A 267 -0.10 16.40 -18.14
CA ALA A 267 0.86 17.43 -18.54
C ALA A 267 0.47 18.86 -18.09
N ALA A 268 -0.72 19.07 -17.50
CA ALA A 268 -1.09 20.32 -16.84
C ALA A 268 -0.32 20.57 -15.53
N TRP A 269 0.32 19.53 -14.94
CA TRP A 269 1.18 19.69 -13.75
C TRP A 269 2.37 18.73 -13.66
N VAL A 270 2.30 17.57 -14.31
CA VAL A 270 3.38 16.58 -14.36
C VAL A 270 4.33 16.88 -15.53
N PRO A 271 5.65 17.04 -15.30
CA PRO A 271 6.62 17.19 -16.38
C PRO A 271 6.58 16.00 -17.35
N LYS A 272 6.69 16.26 -18.66
CA LYS A 272 6.46 15.24 -19.71
C LYS A 272 7.44 14.08 -19.62
N GLU A 273 8.67 14.32 -19.20
CA GLU A 273 9.70 13.33 -18.93
C GLU A 273 9.37 12.36 -17.80
N ARG A 274 8.35 12.66 -16.97
CA ARG A 274 7.78 11.76 -15.95
C ARG A 274 6.50 11.05 -16.42
N ILE A 275 5.99 11.33 -17.63
CA ILE A 275 4.81 10.65 -18.19
C ILE A 275 5.31 9.55 -19.13
N LEU A 276 5.15 8.30 -18.70
CA LEU A 276 5.66 7.11 -19.40
C LEU A 276 4.53 6.41 -20.13
N GLU A 277 4.54 6.45 -21.47
CA GLU A 277 3.64 5.67 -22.32
C GLU A 277 4.23 4.27 -22.62
N THR A 278 3.41 3.22 -22.53
CA THR A 278 3.79 1.82 -22.78
C THR A 278 2.59 1.01 -23.29
N ASN A 279 2.73 -0.31 -23.47
CA ASN A 279 1.58 -1.19 -23.76
C ASN A 279 0.79 -1.52 -22.49
N THR A 280 -0.50 -1.87 -22.61
CA THR A 280 -1.36 -2.07 -21.43
C THR A 280 -0.89 -3.18 -20.48
N TRP A 281 -0.41 -4.32 -20.98
CA TRP A 281 0.05 -5.43 -20.13
C TRP A 281 1.31 -5.04 -19.33
N SER A 282 2.26 -4.36 -19.96
CA SER A 282 3.44 -3.84 -19.25
C SER A 282 3.08 -2.79 -18.18
N SER A 283 2.01 -2.02 -18.37
CA SER A 283 1.50 -1.09 -17.34
C SER A 283 0.90 -1.83 -16.13
N GLU A 284 0.00 -2.78 -16.38
CA GLU A 284 -0.63 -3.61 -15.33
C GLU A 284 0.44 -4.37 -14.53
N LEU A 285 1.38 -5.03 -15.22
CA LEU A 285 2.45 -5.80 -14.58
C LEU A 285 3.45 -4.92 -13.81
N ALA A 286 3.79 -3.73 -14.31
CA ALA A 286 4.74 -2.83 -13.65
C ALA A 286 4.25 -2.36 -12.27
N LYS A 287 2.92 -2.23 -12.06
CA LYS A 287 2.36 -1.92 -10.73
C LYS A 287 2.60 -3.05 -9.74
N LEU A 288 2.28 -4.29 -10.12
CA LEU A 288 2.47 -5.47 -9.27
C LEU A 288 3.95 -5.68 -8.93
N VAL A 289 4.83 -5.60 -9.93
CA VAL A 289 6.28 -5.77 -9.76
C VAL A 289 6.87 -4.64 -8.91
N ALA A 290 6.48 -3.38 -9.11
CA ALA A 290 6.96 -2.27 -8.28
C ALA A 290 6.59 -2.46 -6.80
N ASN A 291 5.33 -2.82 -6.50
CA ASN A 291 4.88 -3.08 -5.14
C ASN A 291 5.58 -4.31 -4.53
N ALA A 292 5.77 -5.38 -5.30
CA ALA A 292 6.50 -6.58 -4.86
C ALA A 292 7.99 -6.29 -4.57
N MET A 293 8.66 -5.46 -5.38
CA MET A 293 10.06 -5.04 -5.16
C MET A 293 10.22 -4.17 -3.90
N LEU A 294 9.29 -3.24 -3.64
CA LEU A 294 9.30 -2.42 -2.43
C LEU A 294 9.12 -3.27 -1.16
N ALA A 295 8.18 -4.19 -1.19
CA ALA A 295 7.93 -5.15 -0.11
C ALA A 295 9.08 -6.15 0.08
N GLN A 296 9.72 -6.59 -1.01
CA GLN A 296 10.89 -7.45 -0.96
C GLN A 296 12.02 -6.82 -0.14
N ARG A 297 12.32 -5.52 -0.34
CA ARG A 297 13.36 -4.82 0.42
C ARG A 297 13.11 -4.86 1.93
N ILE A 298 11.85 -4.69 2.36
CA ILE A 298 11.44 -4.79 3.76
C ILE A 298 11.64 -6.22 4.29
N SER A 299 11.18 -7.24 3.56
CA SER A 299 11.38 -8.65 3.95
C SER A 299 12.86 -9.06 3.95
N SER A 300 13.67 -8.53 3.04
CA SER A 300 15.12 -8.74 3.00
C SER A 300 15.81 -8.15 4.22
N ILE A 301 15.56 -6.89 4.59
CA ILE A 301 16.21 -6.32 5.78
C ILE A 301 15.68 -6.93 7.09
N ASN A 302 14.41 -7.37 7.11
CA ASN A 302 13.86 -8.12 8.24
C ASN A 302 14.49 -9.52 8.39
N SER A 303 14.83 -10.22 7.31
CA SER A 303 15.56 -11.50 7.42
C SER A 303 16.97 -11.30 7.98
N ILE A 304 17.63 -10.19 7.60
CA ILE A 304 18.92 -9.78 8.18
C ILE A 304 18.78 -9.34 9.65
N SER A 305 17.64 -8.76 10.06
CA SER A 305 17.37 -8.41 11.47
C SER A 305 17.48 -9.63 12.39
N ALA A 306 16.99 -10.79 11.94
CA ALA A 306 17.07 -12.05 12.68
C ALA A 306 18.52 -12.56 12.84
N ILE A 307 19.40 -12.24 11.89
CA ILE A 307 20.84 -12.54 11.99
C ILE A 307 21.49 -11.59 13.00
N CYS A 308 21.21 -10.28 12.90
CA CYS A 308 21.73 -9.25 13.80
C CYS A 308 21.42 -9.55 15.28
N GLU A 309 20.17 -9.93 15.58
CA GLU A 309 19.71 -10.38 16.89
C GLU A 309 20.53 -11.54 17.48
N ARG A 310 21.08 -12.42 16.62
CA ARG A 310 21.83 -13.62 17.01
C ARG A 310 23.35 -13.44 16.99
N THR A 311 23.88 -12.52 16.19
CA THR A 311 25.32 -12.25 16.08
C THR A 311 25.79 -11.08 16.95
N GLY A 312 24.89 -10.18 17.36
CA GLY A 312 25.24 -8.93 18.05
C GLY A 312 25.50 -7.74 17.12
N ALA A 313 25.23 -7.88 15.81
CA ALA A 313 25.17 -6.73 14.90
C ALA A 313 23.89 -5.90 15.14
N ASP A 314 23.86 -4.69 14.59
CA ASP A 314 22.71 -3.78 14.62
C ASP A 314 22.16 -3.57 13.20
N VAL A 315 20.89 -3.93 13.00
CA VAL A 315 20.25 -3.86 11.68
C VAL A 315 20.21 -2.45 11.11
N ASP A 316 20.13 -1.40 11.94
CA ASP A 316 20.11 -0.02 11.44
C ASP A 316 21.50 0.39 10.90
N GLN A 317 22.58 -0.14 11.47
CA GLN A 317 23.94 0.07 10.99
C GLN A 317 24.20 -0.69 9.69
N VAL A 318 23.72 -1.94 9.59
CA VAL A 318 23.79 -2.74 8.36
C VAL A 318 22.96 -2.10 7.24
N ALA A 319 21.72 -1.69 7.52
CA ALA A 319 20.84 -0.98 6.58
C ALA A 319 21.47 0.31 6.07
N LYS A 320 22.08 1.11 6.96
CA LYS A 320 22.83 2.31 6.59
C LYS A 320 24.03 1.98 5.68
N ALA A 321 24.81 0.95 5.99
CA ALA A 321 25.98 0.56 5.23
C ALA A 321 25.63 0.12 3.80
N ILE A 322 24.64 -0.76 3.62
CA ILE A 322 24.20 -1.20 2.28
C ILE A 322 23.44 -0.09 1.53
N GLY A 323 22.68 0.74 2.25
CA GLY A 323 21.91 1.85 1.67
C GLY A 323 22.75 3.02 1.16
N MET A 324 24.06 3.06 1.48
CA MET A 324 25.01 4.02 0.90
C MET A 324 25.50 3.62 -0.50
N ASP A 325 25.31 2.37 -0.94
CA ASP A 325 25.52 2.01 -2.34
C ASP A 325 24.35 2.56 -3.17
N ALA A 326 24.62 3.49 -4.09
CA ALA A 326 23.59 4.15 -4.91
C ALA A 326 22.78 3.17 -5.79
N ARG A 327 23.28 1.96 -6.05
CA ARG A 327 22.57 0.89 -6.78
C ARG A 327 21.52 0.19 -5.92
N ILE A 328 21.69 0.24 -4.60
CA ILE A 328 20.74 -0.29 -3.61
C ILE A 328 19.83 0.85 -3.12
N GLY A 329 20.41 2.00 -2.75
CA GLY A 329 19.73 3.16 -2.18
C GLY A 329 19.20 2.94 -0.76
N PRO A 330 18.99 4.01 0.04
CA PRO A 330 18.65 3.90 1.46
C PRO A 330 17.17 3.64 1.76
N GLN A 331 16.28 3.77 0.76
CA GLN A 331 14.83 3.72 0.97
C GLN A 331 14.31 2.28 1.17
N PHE A 332 13.23 2.11 1.93
CA PHE A 332 12.62 0.78 2.21
C PHE A 332 13.58 -0.21 2.91
N LEU A 333 14.58 0.27 3.64
CA LEU A 333 15.55 -0.52 4.41
C LEU A 333 15.42 -0.37 5.94
N LYS A 334 14.29 0.15 6.47
CA LYS A 334 14.04 0.12 7.93
C LYS A 334 13.42 -1.22 8.31
N ALA A 335 14.09 -1.97 9.17
CA ALA A 335 13.56 -3.20 9.75
C ALA A 335 12.51 -2.92 10.86
N GLY A 336 11.67 -3.91 11.14
CA GLY A 336 10.62 -3.86 12.15
C GLY A 336 9.71 -5.09 12.09
N LEU A 337 8.46 -4.95 12.52
CA LEU A 337 7.46 -6.04 12.47
C LEU A 337 7.16 -6.56 11.06
N GLY A 338 7.37 -5.76 10.01
CA GLY A 338 6.98 -6.12 8.65
C GLY A 338 6.45 -4.94 7.83
N PHE A 339 5.91 -5.26 6.67
CA PHE A 339 4.99 -4.41 5.91
C PHE A 339 3.54 -4.88 6.12
N GLY A 340 2.62 -3.92 6.18
CA GLY A 340 1.16 -4.16 6.28
C GLY A 340 0.40 -3.25 5.32
N GLY A 341 -0.90 -3.13 5.53
CA GLY A 341 -1.79 -2.36 4.65
C GLY A 341 -2.18 -3.10 3.36
N SER A 342 -3.30 -2.69 2.76
CA SER A 342 -4.04 -3.49 1.77
C SER A 342 -3.37 -3.77 0.40
N CYS A 343 -2.18 -3.22 0.13
CA CYS A 343 -1.51 -3.35 -1.17
C CYS A 343 -0.51 -4.52 -1.20
N PHE A 344 0.60 -4.44 -0.46
CA PHE A 344 1.77 -5.29 -0.69
C PHE A 344 1.49 -6.79 -0.63
N ARG A 345 0.80 -7.28 0.42
CA ARG A 345 0.49 -8.71 0.59
C ARG A 345 -0.35 -9.23 -0.58
N LYS A 346 -1.38 -8.46 -0.97
CA LYS A 346 -2.29 -8.75 -2.08
C LYS A 346 -1.55 -8.78 -3.41
N ASP A 347 -0.73 -7.77 -3.68
CA ASP A 347 -0.10 -7.60 -4.99
C ASP A 347 1.00 -8.67 -5.21
N ILE A 348 1.74 -9.05 -4.16
CA ILE A 348 2.65 -10.21 -4.19
C ILE A 348 1.87 -11.51 -4.44
N ALA A 349 0.76 -11.73 -3.73
CA ALA A 349 -0.03 -12.95 -3.89
C ALA A 349 -0.67 -13.04 -5.29
N SER A 350 -1.12 -11.91 -5.85
CA SER A 350 -1.65 -11.84 -7.22
C SER A 350 -0.55 -11.94 -8.29
N LEU A 351 0.69 -11.53 -8.00
CA LEU A 351 1.85 -11.75 -8.87
C LEU A 351 2.30 -13.22 -8.87
N ALA A 352 2.34 -13.86 -7.70
CA ALA A 352 2.65 -15.28 -7.58
C ALA A 352 1.57 -16.14 -8.27
N TYR A 353 0.28 -15.83 -8.07
CA TYR A 353 -0.82 -16.51 -8.75
C TYR A 353 -0.82 -16.30 -10.26
N LEU A 354 -0.40 -15.11 -10.74
CA LEU A 354 -0.17 -14.88 -12.17
C LEU A 354 0.92 -15.79 -12.72
N ALA A 355 2.05 -15.94 -12.01
CA ALA A 355 3.13 -16.85 -12.40
C ALA A 355 2.68 -18.32 -12.44
N GLU A 356 1.96 -18.82 -11.44
CA GLU A 356 1.35 -20.18 -11.47
C GLU A 356 0.41 -20.36 -12.66
N SER A 357 -0.43 -19.37 -12.96
CA SER A 357 -1.37 -19.42 -14.09
C SER A 357 -0.68 -19.46 -15.47
N LEU A 358 0.63 -19.20 -15.51
CA LEU A 358 1.50 -19.29 -16.68
C LEU A 358 2.46 -20.51 -16.63
N GLY A 359 2.39 -21.35 -15.60
CA GLY A 359 3.26 -22.52 -15.41
C GLY A 359 4.67 -22.18 -14.87
N LEU A 360 4.83 -21.05 -14.18
CA LEU A 360 6.11 -20.53 -13.67
C LEU A 360 6.18 -20.68 -12.14
N ASP A 361 6.13 -21.92 -11.66
CA ASP A 361 6.02 -22.26 -10.23
C ASP A 361 7.26 -21.83 -9.41
N ASP A 362 8.44 -21.77 -10.03
CA ASP A 362 9.68 -21.28 -9.44
C ASP A 362 9.62 -19.76 -9.19
N VAL A 363 9.12 -18.99 -10.16
CA VAL A 363 8.86 -17.55 -10.06
C VAL A 363 7.78 -17.28 -9.00
N ALA A 364 6.71 -18.09 -8.96
CA ALA A 364 5.67 -18.00 -7.94
C ALA A 364 6.22 -18.26 -6.53
N SER A 365 7.05 -19.29 -6.38
CA SER A 365 7.73 -19.66 -5.13
C SER A 365 8.66 -18.53 -4.64
N TYR A 366 9.47 -17.96 -5.54
CA TYR A 366 10.34 -16.83 -5.24
C TYR A 366 9.58 -15.62 -4.65
N TRP A 367 8.48 -15.20 -5.30
CA TRP A 367 7.70 -14.06 -4.81
C TRP A 367 6.94 -14.35 -3.52
N ARG A 368 6.43 -15.58 -3.33
CA ARG A 368 5.79 -16.00 -2.07
C ARG A 368 6.69 -15.82 -0.85
N GLN A 369 7.99 -16.06 -0.98
CA GLN A 369 8.94 -15.92 0.13
C GLN A 369 9.02 -14.50 0.70
N VAL A 370 8.61 -13.47 -0.06
CA VAL A 370 8.46 -12.09 0.44
C VAL A 370 7.34 -12.02 1.49
N ASN A 371 6.18 -12.64 1.24
CA ASN A 371 5.09 -12.74 2.22
C ASN A 371 5.46 -13.69 3.37
N THR A 372 6.02 -14.87 3.07
CA THR A 372 6.45 -15.86 4.09
C THR A 372 7.42 -15.26 5.11
N MET A 373 8.37 -14.43 4.67
CA MET A 373 9.32 -13.75 5.57
C MET A 373 8.65 -12.64 6.38
N ASN A 374 7.70 -11.93 5.79
CA ASN A 374 6.93 -10.87 6.45
C ASN A 374 6.06 -11.42 7.60
N GLU A 375 5.43 -12.57 7.39
CA GLU A 375 4.64 -13.29 8.40
C GLU A 375 5.55 -13.81 9.53
N ARG A 376 6.61 -14.55 9.18
CA ARG A 376 7.60 -15.09 10.16
C ARG A 376 8.29 -14.01 11.01
N GLN A 377 8.35 -12.76 10.54
CA GLN A 377 8.87 -11.62 11.30
C GLN A 377 7.97 -11.30 12.50
N ARG A 378 6.64 -11.29 12.29
CA ARG A 378 5.65 -11.05 13.35
C ARG A 378 5.59 -12.21 14.33
N ASP A 379 5.60 -13.45 13.84
CA ASP A 379 5.65 -14.61 14.73
C ASP A 379 6.88 -14.56 15.65
N ARG A 380 8.06 -14.18 15.13
CA ARG A 380 9.29 -14.09 15.93
C ARG A 380 9.18 -12.99 16.99
N PHE A 381 8.54 -11.87 16.66
CA PHE A 381 8.30 -10.80 17.62
C PHE A 381 7.32 -11.23 18.72
N ALA A 382 6.20 -11.88 18.37
CA ALA A 382 5.26 -12.41 19.36
C ALA A 382 5.91 -13.48 20.26
N ARG A 383 6.66 -14.43 19.68
CA ARG A 383 7.43 -15.42 20.44
C ARG A 383 8.47 -14.78 21.36
N LYS A 384 9.23 -13.77 20.89
CA LYS A 384 10.15 -12.99 21.74
C LYS A 384 9.47 -12.43 23.00
N VAL A 385 8.22 -11.99 22.90
CA VAL A 385 7.44 -11.50 24.07
C VAL A 385 7.10 -12.66 25.00
N ILE A 386 6.53 -13.74 24.46
CA ILE A 386 6.13 -14.95 25.19
C ILE A 386 7.33 -15.60 25.91
N ASP A 387 8.48 -15.66 25.25
CA ASP A 387 9.75 -16.19 25.78
C ASP A 387 10.26 -15.40 27.00
N ARG A 388 9.94 -14.10 27.14
CA ARG A 388 10.30 -13.31 28.34
C ARG A 388 9.40 -13.58 29.55
N PHE A 389 8.25 -14.23 29.34
CA PHE A 389 7.31 -14.66 30.37
C PHE A 389 7.24 -16.20 30.43
N GLU A 390 8.37 -16.87 30.15
CA GLU A 390 8.57 -18.32 30.31
C GLU A 390 7.56 -19.21 29.58
N GLY A 391 6.93 -18.70 28.50
CA GLY A 391 5.92 -19.44 27.75
C GLY A 391 4.51 -19.37 28.35
N ASN A 392 4.19 -18.35 29.15
CA ASN A 392 2.86 -18.19 29.76
C ASN A 392 2.53 -16.71 30.03
N LEU A 393 1.41 -16.21 29.46
CA LEU A 393 0.96 -14.84 29.68
C LEU A 393 -0.17 -14.72 30.73
N VAL A 394 -0.68 -15.82 31.29
CA VAL A 394 -1.74 -15.79 32.32
C VAL A 394 -1.35 -14.87 33.48
N GLY A 395 -2.29 -14.01 33.89
CA GLY A 395 -2.07 -12.99 34.93
C GLY A 395 -1.40 -11.70 34.45
N HIS A 396 -0.72 -11.72 33.30
CA HIS A 396 0.04 -10.57 32.81
C HIS A 396 -0.84 -9.60 32.00
N LYS A 397 -0.61 -8.30 32.20
CA LYS A 397 -1.13 -7.23 31.35
C LYS A 397 -0.08 -6.81 30.32
N LEU A 398 -0.47 -6.77 29.05
CA LEU A 398 0.32 -6.21 27.95
C LEU A 398 -0.33 -4.93 27.44
N ALA A 399 0.47 -3.90 27.16
CA ALA A 399 0.01 -2.69 26.48
C ALA A 399 0.51 -2.65 25.04
N ILE A 400 -0.35 -2.28 24.09
CA ILE A 400 -0.06 -2.19 22.66
C ILE A 400 -0.14 -0.71 22.25
N LEU A 401 1.00 -0.15 21.84
CA LEU A 401 1.10 1.21 21.33
C LEU A 401 1.12 1.18 19.80
N GLY A 402 -0.04 1.51 19.22
CA GLY A 402 -0.33 1.45 17.79
C GLY A 402 -1.33 0.35 17.42
N PHE A 403 -2.17 0.64 16.43
CA PHE A 403 -3.03 -0.34 15.75
C PHE A 403 -3.18 -0.05 14.25
N ALA A 404 -2.98 1.20 13.80
CA ALA A 404 -2.86 1.50 12.37
C ALA A 404 -1.67 0.74 11.76
N PHE A 405 -1.75 0.32 10.48
CA PHE A 405 -0.66 -0.47 9.87
C PHE A 405 0.67 0.31 9.78
N LYS A 406 0.59 1.64 9.74
CA LYS A 406 1.68 2.62 9.84
C LYS A 406 1.14 3.94 10.40
N LYS A 407 2.03 4.88 10.73
CA LYS A 407 1.64 6.21 11.21
C LYS A 407 0.86 7.06 10.19
N ASN A 408 0.15 8.05 10.71
CA ASN A 408 -0.54 9.13 9.98
C ASN A 408 -1.68 8.67 9.05
N THR A 409 -2.17 7.43 9.23
CA THR A 409 -3.43 6.93 8.71
C THR A 409 -4.22 6.31 9.85
N GLY A 410 -5.55 6.32 9.77
CA GLY A 410 -6.43 5.58 10.68
C GLY A 410 -6.75 4.16 10.18
N ASP A 411 -6.14 3.72 9.08
CA ASP A 411 -6.44 2.44 8.45
C ASP A 411 -5.95 1.23 9.26
N THR A 412 -6.89 0.35 9.57
CA THR A 412 -6.72 -0.87 10.35
C THR A 412 -6.50 -2.13 9.48
N ARG A 413 -6.76 -2.05 8.17
CA ARG A 413 -6.68 -3.20 7.24
C ARG A 413 -5.25 -3.74 7.15
N GLU A 414 -5.09 -5.07 7.25
CA GLU A 414 -3.78 -5.74 7.26
C GLU A 414 -2.81 -5.12 8.30
N SER A 415 -3.34 -4.81 9.50
CA SER A 415 -2.56 -4.29 10.62
C SER A 415 -1.58 -5.34 11.16
N LEU A 416 -0.34 -4.91 11.40
CA LEU A 416 0.69 -5.73 12.04
C LEU A 416 0.40 -5.97 13.52
N ALA A 417 -0.39 -5.09 14.16
CA ALA A 417 -0.84 -5.27 15.53
C ALA A 417 -1.74 -6.49 15.66
N MET A 418 -2.65 -6.72 14.70
CA MET A 418 -3.64 -7.80 14.74
C MET A 418 -2.98 -9.19 14.77
N GLU A 419 -2.01 -9.46 13.89
CA GLU A 419 -1.34 -10.76 13.87
C GLU A 419 -0.48 -11.01 15.12
N VAL A 420 0.13 -9.97 15.69
CA VAL A 420 0.86 -10.05 16.98
C VAL A 420 -0.11 -10.29 18.14
N ILE A 421 -1.21 -9.51 18.23
CA ILE A 421 -2.25 -9.65 19.26
C ILE A 421 -2.84 -11.07 19.25
N ARG A 422 -3.14 -11.63 18.07
CA ARG A 422 -3.66 -13.00 17.93
C ARG A 422 -2.74 -14.02 18.60
N SER A 423 -1.43 -14.01 18.29
CA SER A 423 -0.48 -14.95 18.89
C SER A 423 -0.25 -14.71 20.38
N LEU A 424 -0.43 -13.48 20.88
CA LEU A 424 -0.39 -13.22 22.33
C LEU A 424 -1.64 -13.73 23.04
N LEU A 425 -2.83 -13.69 22.41
CA LEU A 425 -4.09 -14.20 22.97
C LEU A 425 -4.11 -15.73 23.15
N GLU A 426 -3.32 -16.47 22.36
CA GLU A 426 -3.17 -17.93 22.48
C GLU A 426 -2.66 -18.33 23.88
N GLU A 427 -1.74 -17.54 24.45
CA GLU A 427 -1.18 -17.71 25.81
C GLU A 427 -2.00 -17.07 26.95
N ARG A 428 -3.23 -16.65 26.65
CA ARG A 428 -4.26 -16.20 27.62
C ARG A 428 -3.82 -15.10 28.61
N PRO A 429 -3.33 -13.93 28.14
CA PRO A 429 -3.05 -12.77 28.98
C PRO A 429 -4.26 -12.34 29.80
N ALA A 430 -4.02 -11.71 30.94
CA ALA A 430 -5.10 -11.12 31.75
C ALA A 430 -5.70 -9.87 31.07
N GLU A 431 -4.87 -9.08 30.39
CA GLU A 431 -5.31 -7.88 29.66
C GLU A 431 -4.38 -7.57 28.47
N ILE A 432 -4.96 -7.20 27.33
CA ILE A 432 -4.28 -6.51 26.23
C ILE A 432 -4.91 -5.12 26.10
N ALA A 433 -4.19 -4.09 26.57
CA ALA A 433 -4.62 -2.69 26.54
C ALA A 433 -4.09 -1.99 25.29
N ILE A 434 -4.96 -1.60 24.35
CA ILE A 434 -4.58 -1.02 23.06
C ILE A 434 -4.81 0.50 23.08
N PHE A 435 -3.83 1.26 22.57
CA PHE A 435 -3.97 2.69 22.26
C PHE A 435 -3.38 3.02 20.88
N ASP A 436 -4.14 3.73 20.04
CA ASP A 436 -3.70 4.30 18.77
C ASP A 436 -4.27 5.73 18.62
N PRO A 437 -3.49 6.72 18.14
CA PRO A 437 -3.95 8.11 18.04
C PRO A 437 -4.83 8.42 16.80
N TYR A 438 -4.92 7.52 15.83
CA TYR A 438 -5.53 7.78 14.51
C TYR A 438 -6.70 6.84 14.19
N CYS A 439 -6.64 5.58 14.62
CA CYS A 439 -7.73 4.62 14.47
C CYS A 439 -8.91 4.96 15.39
N ARG A 440 -10.14 4.75 14.90
CA ARG A 440 -11.32 4.82 15.76
C ARG A 440 -11.52 3.53 16.57
N PRO A 441 -12.04 3.58 17.81
CA PRO A 441 -12.35 2.38 18.58
C PRO A 441 -13.26 1.38 17.83
N GLU A 442 -14.25 1.88 17.07
CA GLU A 442 -15.20 1.04 16.32
C GLU A 442 -14.58 0.42 15.05
N ASP A 443 -13.47 0.99 14.56
CA ASP A 443 -12.69 0.46 13.45
C ASP A 443 -11.64 -0.57 13.95
N ILE A 444 -11.12 -0.40 15.17
CA ILE A 444 -10.26 -1.40 15.86
C ILE A 444 -11.08 -2.64 16.24
N MET A 445 -12.21 -2.46 16.95
CA MET A 445 -13.06 -3.57 17.40
C MET A 445 -13.52 -4.46 16.24
N ARG A 446 -13.84 -3.87 15.08
CA ARG A 446 -14.29 -4.63 13.91
C ARG A 446 -13.23 -5.58 13.36
N GLU A 447 -11.98 -5.15 13.27
CA GLU A 447 -10.89 -6.04 12.82
C GLU A 447 -10.58 -7.12 13.88
N LEU A 448 -10.67 -6.77 15.17
CA LEU A 448 -10.55 -7.74 16.27
C LEU A 448 -11.63 -8.83 16.20
N GLU A 449 -12.90 -8.45 15.99
CA GLU A 449 -14.04 -9.38 15.87
C GLU A 449 -13.94 -10.25 14.61
N ILE A 450 -13.45 -9.71 13.49
CA ILE A 450 -13.20 -10.47 12.26
C ILE A 450 -12.09 -11.50 12.45
N ALA A 451 -11.00 -11.13 13.14
CA ALA A 451 -9.84 -12.00 13.34
C ALA A 451 -10.01 -13.00 14.51
N CYS A 452 -10.86 -12.67 15.49
CA CYS A 452 -11.08 -13.44 16.71
C CYS A 452 -12.56 -13.30 17.15
N PRO A 453 -13.50 -14.11 16.60
CA PRO A 453 -14.94 -13.96 16.87
C PRO A 453 -15.33 -13.99 18.36
N ASP A 454 -14.67 -14.84 19.18
CA ASP A 454 -14.93 -14.96 20.62
C ASP A 454 -14.46 -13.74 21.46
N ILE A 455 -13.78 -12.76 20.87
CA ILE A 455 -12.97 -11.79 21.64
C ILE A 455 -13.81 -10.88 22.54
N SER A 456 -15.02 -10.54 22.08
CA SER A 456 -15.98 -9.69 22.79
C SER A 456 -16.58 -10.36 24.03
N GLU A 457 -16.54 -11.70 24.12
CA GLU A 457 -16.99 -12.45 25.30
C GLU A 457 -15.91 -12.58 26.40
N ARG A 458 -14.63 -12.49 26.01
CA ARG A 458 -13.50 -12.79 26.92
C ARG A 458 -13.10 -11.63 27.83
N GLY A 459 -13.45 -10.39 27.47
CA GLY A 459 -13.09 -9.17 28.21
C GLY A 459 -11.59 -8.85 28.29
N THR A 460 -10.74 -9.64 27.62
CA THR A 460 -9.27 -9.55 27.67
C THR A 460 -8.73 -8.31 26.97
N ILE A 461 -9.38 -7.84 25.90
CA ILE A 461 -8.94 -6.62 25.20
C ILE A 461 -9.68 -5.40 25.72
N LYS A 462 -8.93 -4.32 25.97
CA LYS A 462 -9.47 -3.01 26.33
C LYS A 462 -8.87 -1.95 25.43
N LEU A 463 -9.74 -1.10 24.87
CA LEU A 463 -9.31 0.06 24.10
C LEU A 463 -9.22 1.28 25.01
N HIS A 464 -8.10 2.00 24.94
CA HIS A 464 -7.84 3.20 25.73
C HIS A 464 -7.72 4.42 24.82
N THR A 465 -8.09 5.59 25.34
CA THR A 465 -7.91 6.90 24.69
C THR A 465 -6.70 7.67 25.22
N ASP A 466 -5.96 7.10 26.17
CA ASP A 466 -4.78 7.67 26.82
C ASP A 466 -3.67 6.60 26.89
N PRO A 467 -2.43 6.89 26.43
CA PRO A 467 -1.32 5.92 26.40
C PRO A 467 -0.82 5.56 27.81
N HIS A 468 -0.88 6.49 28.77
CA HIS A 468 -0.50 6.25 30.16
C HIS A 468 -1.49 5.32 30.85
N LEU A 469 -2.79 5.45 30.57
CA LEU A 469 -3.80 4.51 31.08
C LEU A 469 -3.66 3.12 30.43
N ALA A 470 -3.31 3.05 29.14
CA ALA A 470 -3.01 1.77 28.49
C ALA A 470 -1.80 1.07 29.15
N CYS A 471 -0.70 1.79 29.36
CA CYS A 471 0.53 1.25 29.94
C CYS A 471 0.50 1.09 31.48
N SER A 472 -0.45 1.71 32.17
CA SER A 472 -0.57 1.60 33.64
C SER A 472 -0.78 0.14 34.07
N GLN A 473 0.07 -0.32 35.00
CA GLN A 473 0.15 -1.71 35.48
C GLN A 473 0.44 -2.75 34.38
N ALA A 474 0.95 -2.33 33.22
CA ALA A 474 1.45 -3.26 32.22
C ALA A 474 2.76 -3.91 32.69
N HIS A 475 2.91 -5.20 32.39
CA HIS A 475 4.13 -5.99 32.58
C HIS A 475 5.04 -5.84 31.36
N ALA A 476 4.45 -5.66 30.17
CA ALA A 476 5.17 -5.23 28.97
C ALA A 476 4.41 -4.18 28.16
N VAL A 477 5.15 -3.30 27.48
CA VAL A 477 4.63 -2.36 26.48
C VAL A 477 5.23 -2.67 25.11
N LEU A 478 4.40 -2.91 24.11
CA LEU A 478 4.78 -3.29 22.75
C LEU A 478 4.52 -2.10 21.80
N VAL A 479 5.57 -1.54 21.20
CA VAL A 479 5.44 -0.47 20.19
C VAL A 479 5.33 -1.11 18.81
N VAL A 480 4.12 -1.11 18.25
CA VAL A 480 3.78 -1.85 17.03
C VAL A 480 3.48 -0.98 15.81
N THR A 481 3.32 0.34 15.98
CA THR A 481 3.15 1.33 14.89
C THR A 481 4.14 2.48 15.04
N ASP A 482 4.61 3.05 13.93
CA ASP A 482 5.73 4.00 13.89
C ASP A 482 5.36 5.46 14.24
N CYS A 483 4.27 5.67 14.98
CA CYS A 483 3.75 7.00 15.33
C CYS A 483 4.77 7.81 16.13
N ASP A 484 5.10 9.03 15.65
CA ASP A 484 6.24 9.79 16.20
C ASP A 484 6.04 10.24 17.67
N GLN A 485 4.79 10.30 18.17
CA GLN A 485 4.48 10.51 19.58
C GLN A 485 5.06 9.43 20.52
N PHE A 486 5.31 8.21 20.01
CA PHE A 486 5.84 7.11 20.83
C PHE A 486 7.36 7.21 21.05
N ARG A 487 8.05 8.17 20.41
CA ARG A 487 9.50 8.36 20.58
C ARG A 487 9.84 8.91 21.96
N ASN A 488 10.90 8.39 22.56
CA ASN A 488 11.53 8.94 23.76
C ASN A 488 12.65 9.96 23.47
N THR A 489 12.92 10.27 22.19
CA THR A 489 13.94 11.24 21.76
C THR A 489 13.31 12.45 21.05
N PRO A 490 13.87 13.66 21.21
CA PRO A 490 13.35 14.85 20.52
C PRO A 490 13.38 14.69 18.99
N GLY A 491 12.20 14.73 18.37
CA GLY A 491 12.08 14.67 16.92
C GLY A 491 12.83 15.81 16.24
N LYS A 492 13.54 15.50 15.14
CA LYS A 492 14.10 16.55 14.27
C LYS A 492 12.94 17.40 13.73
N LYS A 493 12.87 18.68 14.15
CA LYS A 493 11.85 19.61 13.65
C LYS A 493 11.85 19.59 12.11
N PRO A 494 10.70 19.36 11.46
CA PRO A 494 10.63 19.41 10.00
C PRO A 494 10.96 20.83 9.54
N ARG A 495 11.79 20.96 8.50
CA ARG A 495 12.17 22.26 7.90
C ARG A 495 11.00 22.82 7.07
N TRP A 496 9.97 23.30 7.75
CA TRP A 496 8.99 24.20 7.15
C TRP A 496 9.52 25.63 7.16
N THR A 497 9.52 26.27 6.00
CA THR A 497 9.73 27.72 5.89
C THR A 497 8.47 28.43 6.38
N HIS A 498 8.50 28.95 7.60
CA HIS A 498 7.38 29.71 8.14
C HIS A 498 7.16 30.99 7.34
N ASN A 499 5.97 31.12 6.75
CA ASN A 499 5.33 32.42 6.58
C ASN A 499 4.49 32.66 7.84
N THR A 500 4.83 33.66 8.64
CA THR A 500 4.23 33.89 9.96
C THR A 500 3.01 34.80 9.89
N SER A 501 1.85 34.28 10.28
CA SER A 501 0.69 35.07 10.68
C SER A 501 0.05 34.40 11.90
N GLU A 502 0.10 35.06 13.06
CA GLU A 502 -0.41 34.52 14.32
C GLU A 502 -1.95 34.55 14.35
N PRO A 503 -2.63 33.48 14.80
CA PRO A 503 -4.07 33.50 14.99
C PRO A 503 -4.43 34.19 16.32
N THR A 504 -5.08 35.35 16.24
CA THR A 504 -5.64 36.02 17.41
C THR A 504 -6.80 35.21 18.02
N ALA A 505 -6.86 35.15 19.35
CA ALA A 505 -7.80 34.29 20.07
C ALA A 505 -9.17 34.95 20.33
N SER A 506 -10.09 34.12 20.84
CA SER A 506 -11.43 34.43 21.37
C SER A 506 -12.58 34.66 20.37
N GLN A 507 -13.45 33.66 20.27
CA GLN A 507 -14.91 33.81 20.22
C GLN A 507 -15.52 32.61 20.96
N THR A 508 -16.46 32.86 21.88
CA THR A 508 -17.07 31.83 22.74
C THR A 508 -18.34 31.27 22.12
N CYS A 509 -18.40 29.95 21.91
CA CYS A 509 -19.61 29.27 21.44
C CYS A 509 -20.61 29.01 22.59
N SER A 510 -21.91 28.97 22.28
CA SER A 510 -22.98 28.69 23.26
C SER A 510 -23.16 27.19 23.51
N SER A 511 -23.65 26.85 24.71
CA SER A 511 -23.76 25.46 25.22
C SER A 511 -24.64 24.51 24.42
N ASP A 512 -25.50 25.03 23.54
CA ASP A 512 -26.46 24.25 22.75
C ASP A 512 -26.16 24.22 21.24
N CYS A 513 -24.92 24.51 20.84
CA CYS A 513 -24.49 24.31 19.46
C CYS A 513 -24.56 22.84 19.06
N THR A 514 -25.31 22.52 18.00
CA THR A 514 -25.45 21.14 17.46
C THR A 514 -24.14 20.57 16.94
N ASP A 515 -23.24 21.41 16.40
CA ASP A 515 -21.90 21.00 15.97
C ASP A 515 -20.97 20.70 17.16
N CYS A 516 -21.30 21.20 18.37
CA CYS A 516 -20.59 20.83 19.59
C CYS A 516 -21.10 19.52 20.22
N ARG A 517 -22.37 19.15 20.00
CA ARG A 517 -22.93 17.89 20.52
C ARG A 517 -22.46 16.63 19.76
N SER A 518 -21.78 16.80 18.63
CA SER A 518 -21.11 15.72 17.88
C SER A 518 -19.60 15.60 18.18
N LEU A 519 -19.08 16.38 19.16
CA LEU A 519 -17.66 16.38 19.53
C LEU A 519 -17.24 15.12 20.31
N SER A 520 -17.10 14.01 19.59
CA SER A 520 -15.91 13.17 19.76
C SER A 520 -14.69 13.92 19.19
N ALA A 521 -14.33 15.02 19.87
CA ALA A 521 -13.22 15.89 19.48
C ALA A 521 -11.93 15.06 19.44
N ARG A 522 -11.44 14.77 18.23
CA ARG A 522 -10.23 13.99 18.00
C ARG A 522 -9.07 14.60 18.80
N PRO A 523 -8.42 13.84 19.69
CA PRO A 523 -7.18 14.30 20.30
C PRO A 523 -6.10 14.38 19.22
N THR A 524 -5.89 15.56 18.63
CA THR A 524 -4.72 15.82 17.77
C THR A 524 -3.48 16.08 18.62
N THR A 525 -3.29 15.24 19.65
CA THR A 525 -2.17 15.29 20.59
C THR A 525 -0.94 14.69 19.92
N SER A 526 -0.29 15.48 19.07
CA SER A 526 1.04 15.18 18.52
C SER A 526 2.17 15.30 19.57
N GLU A 527 1.81 15.27 20.86
CA GLU A 527 2.70 15.45 22.00
C GLU A 527 3.41 14.10 22.31
N PRO A 528 4.73 14.08 22.49
CA PRO A 528 5.44 12.85 22.85
C PRO A 528 4.99 12.29 24.19
N ILE A 529 4.85 10.97 24.29
CA ILE A 529 4.42 10.30 25.53
C ILE A 529 5.50 10.41 26.62
N GLU A 530 5.09 10.68 27.86
CA GLU A 530 5.98 10.75 29.02
C GLU A 530 6.49 9.36 29.43
N TRP A 531 7.54 8.86 28.77
CA TRP A 531 8.16 7.58 29.09
C TRP A 531 8.57 7.39 30.56
N PRO A 532 9.07 8.41 31.31
CA PRO A 532 9.31 8.29 32.75
C PRO A 532 8.04 7.98 33.56
N ARG A 533 6.90 8.56 33.18
CA ARG A 533 5.60 8.31 33.81
C ARG A 533 5.05 6.93 33.45
N ILE A 534 5.31 6.44 32.25
CA ILE A 534 5.01 5.05 31.86
C ILE A 534 5.85 4.08 32.70
N ALA A 535 7.17 4.26 32.70
CA ALA A 535 8.11 3.41 33.45
C ALA A 535 7.83 3.40 34.96
N TYR A 536 7.38 4.51 35.55
CA TYR A 536 6.99 4.56 36.96
C TYR A 536 5.75 3.70 37.30
N ASN A 537 4.79 3.57 36.37
CA ASN A 537 3.51 2.88 36.59
C ASN A 537 3.46 1.44 36.04
N MET A 538 4.53 0.94 35.44
CA MET A 538 4.65 -0.44 34.98
C MET A 538 5.02 -1.41 36.12
N VAL A 539 4.64 -2.68 35.96
CA VAL A 539 5.00 -3.78 36.89
C VAL A 539 6.46 -4.21 36.65
N GLU A 540 7.18 -4.52 37.72
CA GLU A 540 8.54 -5.08 37.63
C GLU A 540 8.53 -6.60 37.42
N PRO A 541 9.39 -7.18 36.55
CA PRO A 541 10.39 -6.51 35.72
C PRO A 541 9.76 -5.81 34.50
N LYS A 542 10.06 -4.51 34.36
CA LYS A 542 9.47 -3.67 33.29
C LYS A 542 10.01 -4.02 31.92
N TRP A 543 9.17 -4.53 31.01
CA TRP A 543 9.57 -4.83 29.63
C TRP A 543 9.01 -3.82 28.59
N VAL A 544 9.85 -3.44 27.63
CA VAL A 544 9.44 -2.74 26.41
C VAL A 544 9.92 -3.51 25.18
N PHE A 545 9.02 -3.74 24.23
CA PHE A 545 9.33 -4.40 22.97
C PHE A 545 9.17 -3.41 21.82
N ASP A 546 10.28 -2.99 21.22
CA ASP A 546 10.28 -2.04 20.10
C ASP A 546 10.22 -2.80 18.76
N GLY A 547 9.00 -2.92 18.24
CA GLY A 547 8.71 -3.52 16.94
C GLY A 547 9.08 -2.65 15.73
N ARG A 548 9.53 -1.40 15.94
CA ARG A 548 9.72 -0.40 14.88
C ARG A 548 11.10 0.29 14.91
N GLY A 549 11.92 0.04 15.94
CA GLY A 549 13.24 0.65 16.12
C GLY A 549 13.16 2.18 16.21
N LEU A 550 12.22 2.68 17.03
CA LEU A 550 11.96 4.10 17.28
C LEU A 550 12.66 4.62 18.54
N LEU A 551 12.94 3.74 19.50
CA LEU A 551 13.29 4.09 20.87
C LEU A 551 14.80 4.11 21.06
N ASP A 552 15.27 5.09 21.84
CA ASP A 552 16.61 5.05 22.44
C ASP A 552 16.57 4.09 23.63
N VAL A 553 17.30 2.98 23.51
CA VAL A 553 17.37 1.94 24.54
C VAL A 553 18.03 2.45 25.81
N ALA A 554 19.09 3.25 25.69
CA ALA A 554 19.88 3.71 26.83
C ALA A 554 19.11 4.70 27.70
N GLU A 555 18.23 5.52 27.13
CA GLU A 555 17.34 6.40 27.91
C GLU A 555 16.23 5.63 28.65
N LEU A 556 15.80 4.46 28.15
CA LEU A 556 14.83 3.60 28.84
C LEU A 556 15.49 2.74 29.93
N GLU A 557 16.70 2.24 29.70
CA GLU A 557 17.48 1.48 30.70
C GLU A 557 17.75 2.31 31.96
N LYS A 558 17.98 3.63 31.84
CA LYS A 558 18.07 4.57 32.97
C LYS A 558 16.80 4.65 33.83
N LEU A 559 15.64 4.28 33.29
CA LEU A 559 14.35 4.24 33.99
C LEU A 559 14.07 2.84 34.61
N GLY A 560 15.03 1.92 34.55
CA GLY A 560 14.88 0.53 34.97
C GLY A 560 14.15 -0.36 33.97
N VAL A 561 13.92 0.12 32.74
CA VAL A 561 13.16 -0.61 31.72
C VAL A 561 14.07 -1.51 30.90
N ARG A 562 13.67 -2.78 30.75
CA ARG A 562 14.32 -3.78 29.90
C ARG A 562 13.78 -3.65 28.47
N VAL A 563 14.65 -3.48 27.48
CA VAL A 563 14.22 -3.27 26.08
C VAL A 563 14.66 -4.42 25.18
N ASP A 564 13.74 -4.96 24.38
CA ASP A 564 14.04 -5.84 23.25
C ASP A 564 13.59 -5.16 21.95
N SER A 565 14.52 -4.92 21.02
CA SER A 565 14.27 -4.19 19.78
C SER A 565 14.51 -5.10 18.58
N VAL A 566 13.66 -5.00 17.56
CA VAL A 566 13.85 -5.74 16.31
C VAL A 566 15.22 -5.43 15.70
N GLY A 567 15.97 -6.46 15.35
CA GLY A 567 17.26 -6.36 14.68
C GLY A 567 18.44 -5.89 15.53
N ARG A 568 18.30 -5.87 16.85
CA ARG A 568 19.42 -5.70 17.78
C ARG A 568 19.42 -6.85 18.79
N ARG A 569 20.60 -7.27 19.24
CA ARG A 569 20.70 -8.20 20.37
C ARG A 569 20.24 -7.49 21.64
N ALA A 570 19.32 -8.11 22.39
CA ALA A 570 18.89 -7.58 23.68
C ALA A 570 20.09 -7.44 24.64
N THR A 571 20.17 -6.31 25.34
CA THR A 571 21.29 -5.93 26.22
C THR A 571 21.40 -6.78 27.49
N ILE A 572 20.32 -7.47 27.87
CA ILE A 572 20.25 -8.28 29.08
C ILE A 572 20.32 -9.77 28.73
N SER A 573 21.48 -10.36 28.99
CA SER A 573 21.59 -11.76 29.39
C SER A 573 21.18 -11.91 30.86
N ASN A 574 20.43 -12.97 31.16
CA ASN A 574 20.55 -13.63 32.47
C ASN A 574 21.90 -14.39 32.52
#